data_AF-A0AAD7SHD4-F1
#
_entry.id   AF-A0AAD7SHD4-F1
#
_cell.length_a   1.000
_cell.length_b   1.000
_cell.length_c   1.000
_cell.angle_alpha   90.00
_cell.angle_beta   90.00
_cell.angle_gamma   90.00
#
_symmetry.space_group_name_H-M   'P 1'
#
loop_
_entity.id
_entity.type
_entity.pdbx_description
1 polymer ?
#
loop_
_entity_poly.entity_id
_entity_poly.type
_entity_poly.pdbx_seq_one_letter_code
_entity_poly.pdbx_strand_id
1 'polypeptide(L)'
;MNRFRLIERHYFRDQLLKTFDFEIGFCIPYSRNTCEHIYTLPELDSDTVEEMIANPFETKSDSFYFANNKLIMHHKAEYSFSKRE
;
A
#
# COMPACT_ATOMS: atom_id res chain seq x y z
N MET A 1 -14.37 12.66 10.65
CA MET A 1 -14.40 12.35 9.20
C MET A 1 -15.24 11.11 9.03
N ASN A 2 -16.25 11.12 8.16
CA ASN A 2 -17.12 9.96 7.94
C ASN A 2 -16.62 9.16 6.73
N ARG A 3 -16.62 7.83 6.85
CA ARG A 3 -16.24 6.88 5.78
C ARG A 3 -14.86 7.17 5.18
N PHE A 4 -13.84 7.08 6.01
CA PHE A 4 -12.45 7.15 5.56
C PHE A 4 -12.01 5.75 5.07
N ARG A 5 -11.49 5.68 3.84
CA ARG A 5 -11.10 4.43 3.18
C ARG A 5 -9.73 4.60 2.53
N LEU A 6 -8.92 3.55 2.60
CA LEU A 6 -7.61 3.47 1.98
C LEU A 6 -7.62 2.31 0.97
N ILE A 7 -7.29 2.60 -0.28
CA ILE A 7 -7.00 1.58 -1.30
C ILE A 7 -5.52 1.69 -1.61
N GLU A 8 -4.75 0.63 -1.38
CA GLU A 8 -3.33 0.58 -1.69
C GLU A 8 -3.04 -0.51 -2.71
N ARG A 9 -2.31 -0.17 -3.76
CA ARG A 9 -1.98 -1.09 -4.87
C ARG A 9 -0.47 -1.19 -4.99
N HIS A 10 0.05 -2.41 -4.99
CA HIS A 10 1.46 -2.71 -5.13
C HIS A 10 1.73 -3.35 -6.48
N TYR A 11 2.78 -2.90 -7.14
CA TYR A 11 3.20 -3.35 -8.46
C TYR A 11 4.67 -3.70 -8.46
N PHE A 12 5.05 -4.70 -9.24
CA PHE A 12 6.42 -4.88 -9.70
C PHE A 12 6.44 -4.63 -11.20
N ARG A 13 7.14 -3.57 -11.64
CA ARG A 13 7.00 -3.03 -13.00
C ARG A 13 5.52 -2.74 -13.33
N ASP A 14 4.98 -3.37 -14.36
CA ASP A 14 3.58 -3.23 -14.78
C ASP A 14 2.65 -4.32 -14.21
N GLN A 15 3.18 -5.27 -13.42
CA GLN A 15 2.41 -6.36 -12.85
C GLN A 15 1.86 -5.98 -11.47
N LEU A 16 0.53 -6.04 -11.32
CA LEU A 16 -0.13 -5.87 -10.03
C LEU A 16 0.15 -7.07 -9.13
N LEU A 17 0.85 -6.85 -8.01
CA LEU A 17 1.13 -7.87 -7.00
C LEU A 17 -0.05 -8.07 -6.06
N LYS A 18 -0.57 -6.97 -5.51
CA LYS A 18 -1.66 -7.00 -4.53
C LYS A 18 -2.40 -5.68 -4.49
N THR A 19 -3.71 -5.76 -4.25
CA THR A 19 -4.53 -4.62 -3.82
C THR A 19 -5.00 -4.87 -2.40
N PHE A 20 -4.79 -3.88 -1.55
CA PHE A 20 -5.35 -3.80 -0.22
C PHE A 20 -6.43 -2.73 -0.18
N ASP A 21 -7.53 -3.03 0.51
CA ASP A 21 -8.70 -2.19 0.57
C ASP A 21 -9.21 -2.18 2.01
N PHE A 22 -8.98 -1.06 2.70
CA PHE A 22 -9.23 -0.91 4.11
C PHE A 22 -10.24 0.19 4.38
N GLU A 23 -11.27 -0.12 5.15
CA GLU A 23 -12.15 0.90 5.73
C GLU A 23 -11.61 1.30 7.11
N ILE A 24 -11.19 2.55 7.24
CA ILE A 24 -10.64 3.11 8.48
C ILE A 24 -11.77 3.48 9.46
N GLY A 25 -12.98 3.73 8.94
CA GLY A 25 -14.17 4.01 9.75
C GLY A 25 -14.26 5.47 10.18
N PHE A 26 -14.54 5.70 11.47
CA PHE A 26 -14.75 7.04 12.04
C PHE A 26 -13.45 7.63 12.58
N CYS A 27 -13.08 8.81 12.08
CA CYS A 27 -11.98 9.59 12.65
C CYS A 27 -12.52 10.70 13.54
N ILE A 28 -12.11 10.69 14.82
CA ILE A 28 -12.52 11.69 15.82
C ILE A 28 -11.95 13.07 15.40
N PRO A 29 -12.79 14.13 15.34
CA PRO A 29 -12.33 15.47 15.01
C PRO A 29 -11.35 16.04 16.05
N TYR A 30 -10.40 16.85 15.59
CA TYR A 30 -9.43 17.55 16.44
C TYR A 30 -8.62 16.63 17.38
N SER A 31 -8.46 15.37 17.02
CA SER A 31 -7.67 14.40 17.77
C SER A 31 -6.66 13.70 16.87
N ARG A 32 -5.71 13.01 17.51
CA ARG A 32 -4.82 12.06 16.84
C ARG A 32 -5.51 10.70 16.81
N ASN A 33 -5.65 10.13 15.61
CA ASN A 33 -6.24 8.82 15.40
C ASN A 33 -5.12 7.85 14.97
N THR A 34 -5.19 6.60 15.43
CA THR A 34 -4.29 5.51 15.04
C THR A 34 -5.13 4.37 14.48
N CYS A 35 -4.66 3.74 13.40
CA CYS A 35 -5.30 2.59 12.79
C CYS A 35 -4.24 1.53 12.52
N GLU A 36 -4.57 0.27 12.78
CA GLU A 36 -3.73 -0.89 12.49
C GLU A 36 -4.43 -1.73 11.42
N HIS A 37 -3.72 -2.04 10.34
CA HIS A 37 -4.20 -2.92 9.29
C HIS A 37 -3.38 -4.21 9.31
N ILE A 38 -4.04 -5.32 9.62
CA ILE A 38 -3.41 -6.64 9.64
C ILE A 38 -3.78 -7.36 8.35
N TYR A 39 -2.78 -7.74 7.57
CA TYR A 39 -2.96 -8.46 6.31
C TYR A 39 -1.85 -9.50 6.10
N THR A 40 -2.16 -10.53 5.34
CA THR A 40 -1.17 -11.50 4.87
C THR A 40 -0.55 -11.01 3.57
N LEU A 41 0.76 -11.24 3.43
CA LEU A 41 1.45 -11.00 2.16
C LEU A 41 0.94 -11.97 1.08
N PRO A 42 0.90 -11.56 -0.19
CA PRO A 42 0.63 -12.48 -1.28
C PRO A 42 1.71 -13.56 -1.34
N GLU A 43 1.32 -14.77 -1.73
CA GLU A 43 2.29 -15.77 -2.18
C GLU A 43 2.82 -15.33 -3.55
N LEU A 44 4.14 -15.21 -3.65
CA LEU A 44 4.85 -14.88 -4.87
C LEU A 44 5.74 -16.08 -5.22
N ASP A 45 5.88 -16.37 -6.52
CA ASP A 45 6.83 -17.38 -6.97
C ASP A 45 8.28 -16.93 -6.70
N SER A 46 9.19 -17.91 -6.61
CA SER A 46 10.60 -17.68 -6.30
C SER A 46 11.26 -16.71 -7.27
N ASP A 47 10.93 -16.82 -8.55
CA ASP A 47 11.58 -16.08 -9.62
C ASP A 47 11.21 -14.59 -9.52
N THR A 48 9.91 -14.29 -9.30
CA THR A 48 9.44 -12.93 -9.02
C THR A 48 10.12 -12.33 -7.79
N VAL A 49 10.29 -13.10 -6.71
CA VAL A 49 10.96 -12.61 -5.49
C VAL A 49 12.43 -12.28 -5.77
N GLU A 50 13.14 -13.14 -6.49
CA GLU A 50 14.53 -12.91 -6.88
C GLU A 50 14.67 -11.67 -7.78
N GLU A 51 13.77 -11.50 -8.75
CA GLU A 51 13.74 -10.31 -9.60
C GLU A 51 13.49 -9.03 -8.79
N MET A 52 12.56 -9.05 -7.83
CA MET A 52 12.27 -7.90 -6.97
C MET A 52 13.47 -7.50 -6.08
N ILE A 53 14.27 -8.48 -5.64
CA ILE A 53 15.49 -8.23 -4.85
C ILE A 53 16.61 -7.65 -5.75
N ALA A 54 16.74 -8.18 -6.97
CA ALA A 54 17.77 -7.77 -7.93
C ALA A 54 17.50 -6.39 -8.55
N ASN A 55 16.24 -5.96 -8.62
CA ASN A 55 15.82 -4.70 -9.27
C ASN A 55 15.21 -3.73 -8.23
N PRO A 56 16.04 -3.03 -7.43
CA PRO A 56 15.56 -2.12 -6.41
C PRO A 56 14.75 -0.97 -7.02
N PHE A 57 13.72 -0.54 -6.30
CA PHE A 57 12.80 0.56 -6.67
C PHE A 57 11.90 0.30 -7.88
N GLU A 58 11.99 -0.89 -8.51
CA GLU A 58 11.00 -1.32 -9.52
C GLU A 58 9.71 -1.88 -8.92
N THR A 59 9.73 -2.21 -7.62
CA THR A 59 8.50 -2.42 -6.85
C THR A 59 8.00 -1.07 -6.37
N LYS A 60 6.74 -0.74 -6.69
CA LYS A 60 6.12 0.55 -6.39
C LYS A 60 4.71 0.36 -5.83
N SER A 61 4.24 1.35 -5.08
CA SER A 61 2.85 1.38 -4.63
C SER A 61 2.19 2.74 -4.84
N ASP A 62 0.87 2.68 -5.00
CA ASP A 62 -0.03 3.81 -4.95
C ASP A 62 -1.01 3.62 -3.79
N SER A 63 -1.03 4.56 -2.84
CA SER A 63 -1.96 4.58 -1.71
C SER A 63 -2.97 5.72 -1.92
N PHE A 64 -4.22 5.35 -2.18
CA PHE A 64 -5.33 6.26 -2.45
C PHE A 64 -6.23 6.38 -1.22
N TYR A 65 -6.36 7.59 -0.69
CA TYR A 65 -7.20 7.87 0.47
C TYR A 65 -8.48 8.56 0.03
N PHE A 66 -9.62 7.99 0.44
CA PHE A 66 -10.95 8.48 0.12
C PHE A 66 -11.67 8.91 1.39
N ALA A 67 -12.34 10.04 1.33
CA ALA A 67 -13.31 10.46 2.33
C ALA A 67 -14.66 10.70 1.65
N ASN A 68 -15.71 10.04 2.13
CA ASN A 68 -17.03 10.07 1.49
C ASN A 68 -16.97 9.77 -0.02
N ASN A 69 -16.21 8.74 -0.40
CA ASN A 69 -15.99 8.29 -1.79
C ASN A 69 -15.35 9.34 -2.72
N LYS A 70 -14.77 10.42 -2.18
CA LYS A 70 -13.97 11.37 -2.94
C LYS A 70 -12.50 11.16 -2.60
N LEU A 71 -11.65 11.09 -3.63
CA LEU A 71 -10.21 11.04 -3.45
C LEU A 71 -9.76 12.35 -2.79
N ILE A 72 -9.06 12.23 -1.66
CA ILE A 72 -8.55 13.40 -0.91
C ILE A 72 -7.03 13.43 -0.81
N MET A 73 -6.37 12.30 -1.02
CA MET A 73 -4.92 12.19 -0.92
C MET A 73 -4.43 10.97 -1.70
N HIS A 74 -3.25 11.10 -2.30
CA HIS A 74 -2.59 10.06 -3.07
C HIS A 74 -1.11 10.06 -2.71
N HIS A 75 -0.65 8.96 -2.11
CA HIS A 75 0.76 8.73 -1.81
C HIS A 75 1.36 7.71 -2.77
N LYS A 76 2.67 7.85 -3.01
CA LYS A 76 3.48 6.95 -3.82
C LYS A 76 4.68 6.50 -3.02
N ALA A 77 5.05 5.24 -3.16
CA ALA A 77 6.27 4.69 -2.59
C ALA A 77 6.98 3.77 -3.58
N GLU A 78 8.28 3.63 -3.40
CA GLU A 78 9.15 2.70 -4.13
C GLU A 78 9.93 1.87 -3.11
N TYR A 79 10.18 0.60 -3.41
CA TYR A 79 10.71 -0.36 -2.46
C TYR A 79 12.01 -0.99 -2.98
N SER A 80 13.00 -1.11 -2.09
CA SER A 80 14.17 -1.95 -2.29
C SER A 80 14.17 -3.06 -1.27
N PHE A 81 14.33 -4.30 -1.74
CA PHE A 81 14.46 -5.50 -0.91
C PHE A 81 15.91 -5.99 -0.86
N SER A 82 16.85 -5.20 -1.38
CA SER A 82 18.27 -5.49 -1.30
C SER A 82 18.71 -5.54 0.17
N LYS A 83 19.60 -6.48 0.51
CA LYS A 83 20.21 -6.51 1.84
C LYS A 83 20.94 -5.18 2.06
N ARG A 84 20.67 -4.53 3.19
CA ARG A 84 21.49 -3.39 3.63
C ARG A 84 22.86 -3.93 4.02
N GLU A 85 23.92 -3.40 3.41
CA GLU A 85 25.31 -3.57 3.84
C GLU A 85 25.59 -2.77 5.12
#